data_AF-A0A7C3R3C0-F1
#
_entry.id   AF-A0A7C3R3C0-F1
#
_cell.length_a   1.000
_cell.length_b   1.000
_cell.length_c   1.000
_cell.angle_alpha   90.00
_cell.angle_beta   90.00
_cell.angle_gamma   90.00
#
_symmetry.space_group_name_H-M   'P 1'
#
loop_
_entity.id
_entity.type
_entity.pdbx_description
1 polymer ?
#
loop_
_entity_poly.entity_id
_entity_poly.type
_entity_poly.pdbx_seq_one_letter_code
_entity_poly.pdbx_strand_id
1 'polypeptide(L)'
;MKKLLEDYMIECVICIIAIILIIFNPHKVAMGLTYAVNMYVNLFLIIVSVAFLSGFISEAVPPNTIGRIIGKDSGWKGILIGAIFGTFMVGPTYVFYPLFRNLIDKGAGINVIATTIGAWAIKVQWIPFAIVLLGWKFTLIFNLLIFLFAIASGFVVAFFSEKDY
;
A
#
# COMPACT_ATOMS: atom_id res chain seq x y z
N MET A 1 5.31 -34.21 13.12
CA MET A 1 6.01 -33.22 13.97
C MET A 1 7.06 -32.42 13.20
N LYS A 2 8.06 -33.02 12.54
CA LYS A 2 9.08 -32.28 11.77
C LYS A 2 8.50 -31.29 10.74
N LYS A 3 7.51 -31.73 9.95
CA LYS A 3 6.87 -30.90 8.91
C LYS A 3 6.11 -29.68 9.46
N LEU A 4 5.44 -29.84 10.60
CA LEU A 4 4.75 -28.75 11.31
C LEU A 4 5.73 -27.73 11.92
N LEU A 5 6.91 -28.18 12.34
CA LEU A 5 7.96 -27.30 12.86
C LEU A 5 8.64 -26.48 11.75
N GLU A 6 8.71 -27.02 10.54
CA GLU A 6 9.24 -26.30 9.37
C GLU A 6 8.25 -25.24 8.86
N ASP A 7 6.95 -25.57 8.81
CA ASP A 7 5.92 -24.66 8.31
C ASP A 7 5.62 -23.50 9.28
N TYR A 8 5.77 -23.70 10.60
CA TYR A 8 5.45 -22.71 11.64
C TYR A 8 6.66 -22.29 12.49
N MET A 9 7.86 -22.35 11.92
CA MET A 9 9.10 -22.08 12.63
C MET A 9 9.13 -20.69 13.26
N ILE A 10 8.59 -19.69 12.56
CA ILE A 10 8.58 -18.29 13.01
C ILE A 10 7.65 -18.13 14.22
N GLU A 11 6.48 -18.74 14.17
CA GLU A 11 5.48 -18.74 15.23
C GLU A 11 6.02 -19.41 16.48
N CYS A 12 6.69 -20.56 16.32
CA CYS A 12 7.34 -21.24 17.44
C CYS A 12 8.42 -20.36 18.09
N VAL A 13 9.26 -19.68 17.30
CA VAL A 13 10.29 -18.77 17.83
C VAL A 13 9.67 -17.61 18.59
N ILE A 14 8.62 -16.99 18.06
CA ILE A 14 7.90 -15.89 18.72
C ILE A 14 7.27 -16.35 20.04
N CYS A 15 6.64 -17.54 20.05
CA CYS A 15 6.06 -18.11 21.26
C CYS A 15 7.11 -18.39 22.34
N ILE A 16 8.27 -18.93 21.97
CA ILE A 16 9.37 -19.19 22.91
C ILE A 16 9.88 -17.87 23.50
N ILE A 17 10.11 -16.86 22.66
CA ILE A 17 10.54 -15.52 23.11
C ILE A 17 9.50 -14.93 24.07
N ALA A 18 8.21 -15.04 23.74
CA ALA A 18 7.13 -14.55 24.60
C ALA A 18 7.10 -15.26 25.95
N ILE A 19 7.25 -16.59 25.99
CA ILE A 19 7.30 -17.38 27.23
C ILE A 19 8.49 -16.95 28.10
N ILE A 20 9.67 -16.80 27.49
CA ILE A 20 10.86 -16.30 28.18
C ILE A 20 10.59 -14.91 28.77
N LEU A 21 10.03 -13.99 27.99
CA LEU A 21 9.73 -12.63 28.45
C LEU A 21 8.68 -12.58 29.56
N ILE A 22 7.71 -13.51 29.57
CA ILE A 22 6.73 -13.62 30.66
C ILE A 22 7.41 -13.96 31.98
N ILE A 23 8.40 -14.86 31.95
CA ILE A 23 9.16 -15.26 33.15
C ILE A 23 9.99 -14.08 33.69
N PHE A 24 10.66 -13.33 32.81
CA PHE A 24 11.56 -12.24 33.23
C PHE A 24 10.86 -10.91 33.53
N ASN A 25 9.75 -10.60 32.84
CA ASN A 25 9.09 -9.30 32.96
C ASN A 25 7.60 -9.34 32.57
N PRO A 26 6.74 -9.98 33.37
CA PRO A 26 5.34 -10.22 33.03
C PRO A 26 4.55 -8.92 32.80
N HIS A 27 4.89 -7.85 33.53
CA HIS A 27 4.26 -6.54 33.37
C HIS A 27 4.51 -5.92 31.99
N LYS A 28 5.74 -6.00 31.47
CA LYS A 28 6.05 -5.51 30.11
C LYS A 28 5.36 -6.32 29.04
N VAL A 29 5.23 -7.65 29.23
CA VAL A 29 4.50 -8.50 28.29
C VAL A 29 3.01 -8.17 28.28
N ALA A 30 2.38 -7.97 29.44
CA ALA A 30 0.97 -7.59 29.51
C ALA A 30 0.69 -6.25 28.81
N MET A 31 1.56 -5.25 29.03
CA MET A 31 1.46 -3.98 28.30
C MET A 31 1.65 -4.18 26.80
N GLY A 32 2.69 -4.89 26.37
CA GLY A 32 2.97 -5.17 24.96
C GLY A 32 1.82 -5.89 24.26
N LEU A 33 1.22 -6.88 24.92
CA LEU A 33 0.05 -7.59 24.40
C LEU A 33 -1.16 -6.66 24.27
N THR A 34 -1.39 -5.79 25.25
CA THR A 34 -2.48 -4.81 25.19
C THR A 34 -2.30 -3.84 24.01
N TYR A 35 -1.07 -3.34 23.79
CA TYR A 35 -0.75 -2.52 22.62
C TYR A 35 -0.94 -3.29 21.31
N ALA A 36 -0.48 -4.54 21.25
CA ALA A 36 -0.62 -5.38 20.06
C ALA A 36 -2.09 -5.63 19.71
N VAL A 37 -2.92 -5.98 20.69
CA VAL A 37 -4.36 -6.19 20.50
C VAL A 37 -5.05 -4.90 20.06
N ASN A 38 -4.76 -3.77 20.72
CA ASN A 38 -5.34 -2.48 20.33
C ASN A 38 -4.92 -2.08 18.91
N MET A 39 -3.65 -2.25 18.56
CA MET A 39 -3.16 -1.98 17.21
C MET A 39 -3.83 -2.90 16.19
N TYR A 40 -3.96 -4.20 16.49
CA TYR A 40 -4.62 -5.17 15.64
C TYR A 40 -6.08 -4.80 15.37
N VAL A 41 -6.86 -4.51 16.42
CA VAL A 41 -8.28 -4.15 16.28
C VAL A 41 -8.43 -2.87 15.45
N ASN A 42 -7.61 -1.85 15.70
CA ASN A 42 -7.64 -0.60 14.93
C ASN A 42 -7.32 -0.82 13.45
N LEU A 43 -6.26 -1.58 13.14
CA LEU A 43 -5.87 -1.88 11.77
C LEU A 43 -6.90 -2.75 11.07
N PHE A 44 -7.43 -3.77 11.75
CA PHE A 44 -8.45 -4.66 11.23
C PHE A 44 -9.71 -3.88 10.83
N LEU A 45 -10.19 -2.98 11.71
CA LEU A 45 -11.36 -2.16 11.42
C LEU A 45 -11.13 -1.25 10.20
N ILE A 46 -9.95 -0.66 10.07
CA ILE A 46 -9.61 0.18 8.90
C ILE A 46 -9.60 -0.65 7.62
N ILE A 47 -8.94 -1.82 7.63
CA ILE A 47 -8.84 -2.70 6.46
C ILE A 47 -10.23 -3.17 6.03
N VAL A 48 -11.06 -3.62 6.96
CA VAL A 48 -12.44 -4.05 6.67
C VAL A 48 -13.26 -2.88 6.12
N SER A 49 -13.14 -1.69 6.71
CA SER A 49 -13.85 -0.49 6.24
C SER A 49 -13.47 -0.12 4.81
N VAL A 50 -12.17 -0.15 4.49
CA VAL A 50 -11.70 0.18 3.14
C VAL A 50 -11.98 -0.94 2.15
N ALA A 51 -11.94 -2.22 2.56
CA ALA A 51 -12.40 -3.31 1.71
C ALA A 51 -13.88 -3.12 1.35
N PHE A 52 -14.73 -2.78 2.31
CA PHE A 52 -16.15 -2.53 2.09
C PHE A 52 -16.38 -1.32 1.15
N LEU A 53 -15.75 -0.17 1.44
CA LEU A 53 -15.80 1.01 0.57
C LEU A 53 -15.28 0.72 -0.84
N SER A 54 -14.21 -0.06 -0.95
CA SER A 54 -13.64 -0.44 -2.24
C SER A 54 -14.61 -1.29 -3.06
N GLY A 55 -15.41 -2.13 -2.41
CA GLY A 55 -16.51 -2.86 -3.05
C GLY A 55 -17.55 -1.92 -3.64
N PHE A 56 -17.99 -0.90 -2.90
CA PHE A 56 -18.94 0.10 -3.41
C PHE A 56 -18.38 0.93 -4.56
N ILE A 57 -17.14 1.43 -4.42
CA ILE A 57 -16.48 2.20 -5.48
C ILE A 57 -16.35 1.34 -6.74
N SER A 58 -15.96 0.08 -6.56
CA SER A 58 -15.84 -0.86 -7.66
C SER A 58 -17.19 -1.09 -8.33
N GLU A 59 -18.28 -1.29 -7.58
CA GLU A 59 -19.62 -1.46 -8.17
C GLU A 59 -20.13 -0.20 -8.88
N ALA A 60 -19.83 0.98 -8.33
CA ALA A 60 -20.21 2.25 -8.92
C ALA A 60 -19.47 2.57 -10.24
N VAL A 61 -18.28 1.99 -10.46
CA VAL A 61 -17.47 2.23 -11.66
C VAL A 61 -17.52 1.02 -12.60
N PRO A 62 -18.14 1.14 -13.79
CA PRO A 62 -18.21 0.05 -14.75
C PRO A 62 -16.82 -0.43 -15.19
N PRO A 63 -16.60 -1.74 -15.38
CA PRO A 63 -15.32 -2.28 -15.89
C PRO A 63 -14.87 -1.61 -17.19
N ASN A 64 -15.80 -1.27 -18.09
CA ASN A 64 -15.51 -0.55 -19.34
C ASN A 64 -14.84 0.82 -19.10
N THR A 65 -15.24 1.52 -18.03
CA THR A 65 -14.65 2.81 -17.65
C THR A 65 -13.24 2.62 -17.09
N ILE A 66 -13.04 1.60 -16.25
CA ILE A 66 -11.73 1.25 -15.69
C ILE A 66 -10.76 0.90 -16.81
N GLY A 67 -11.16 -0.01 -17.70
CA GLY A 67 -10.37 -0.43 -18.86
C GLY A 67 -9.97 0.75 -19.76
N ARG A 68 -10.88 1.70 -19.98
CA ARG A 68 -10.61 2.88 -20.83
C ARG A 68 -9.67 3.90 -20.18
N ILE A 69 -9.81 4.15 -18.88
CA ILE A 69 -9.10 5.24 -18.20
C ILE A 69 -7.77 4.78 -17.60
N ILE A 70 -7.77 3.61 -16.95
CA ILE A 70 -6.61 3.06 -16.23
C ILE A 70 -6.31 1.60 -16.61
N GLY A 71 -6.89 1.10 -17.70
CA GLY A 71 -6.68 -0.28 -18.14
C GLY A 71 -5.32 -0.54 -18.78
N LYS A 72 -5.06 -1.79 -19.12
CA LYS A 72 -3.80 -2.22 -19.76
C LYS A 72 -3.48 -1.42 -21.03
N ASP A 73 -4.49 -1.10 -21.82
CA ASP A 73 -4.35 -0.35 -23.09
C ASP A 73 -4.45 1.18 -22.92
N SER A 74 -4.63 1.70 -21.69
CA SER A 74 -4.73 3.14 -21.43
C SER A 74 -3.43 3.92 -21.69
N GLY A 75 -2.31 3.18 -21.87
CA GLY A 75 -1.00 3.73 -22.21
C GLY A 75 -0.53 4.78 -21.22
N TRP A 76 0.10 5.84 -21.74
CA TRP A 76 0.65 6.92 -20.92
C TRP A 76 -0.41 7.73 -20.14
N LYS A 77 -1.65 7.81 -20.66
CA LYS A 77 -2.72 8.57 -20.01
C LYS A 77 -3.14 7.93 -18.70
N GLY A 78 -3.29 6.61 -18.65
CA GLY A 78 -3.64 5.90 -17.41
C GLY A 78 -2.55 6.02 -16.35
N ILE A 79 -1.28 5.91 -16.76
CA ILE A 79 -0.13 6.07 -15.86
C ILE A 79 -0.11 7.46 -15.21
N LEU A 80 -0.32 8.53 -15.98
CA LEU A 80 -0.39 9.89 -15.43
C LEU A 80 -1.56 10.07 -14.46
N ILE A 81 -2.73 9.52 -14.80
CA ILE A 81 -3.91 9.58 -13.93
C ILE A 81 -3.63 8.84 -12.62
N GLY A 82 -3.04 7.64 -12.68
CA GLY A 82 -2.64 6.88 -11.50
C GLY A 82 -1.60 7.61 -10.64
N ALA A 83 -0.59 8.22 -11.27
CA ALA A 83 0.42 9.01 -10.57
C ALA A 83 -0.22 10.18 -9.80
N ILE A 84 -1.09 10.96 -10.45
CA ILE A 84 -1.80 12.08 -9.82
C ILE A 84 -2.67 11.56 -8.67
N PHE A 85 -3.46 10.51 -8.90
CA PHE A 85 -4.31 9.92 -7.87
C PHE A 85 -3.49 9.49 -6.65
N GLY A 86 -2.35 8.82 -6.87
CA GLY A 86 -1.42 8.41 -5.81
C GLY A 86 -0.99 9.57 -4.92
N THR A 87 -0.71 10.75 -5.47
CA THR A 87 -0.30 11.93 -4.69
C THR A 87 -1.36 12.46 -3.72
N PHE A 88 -2.65 12.18 -4.00
CA PHE A 88 -3.76 12.55 -3.13
C PHE A 88 -4.08 11.50 -2.08
N MET A 89 -3.53 10.28 -2.20
CA MET A 89 -3.80 9.20 -1.25
C MET A 89 -3.18 9.51 0.11
N VAL A 90 -4.01 9.45 1.14
CA VAL A 90 -3.61 9.69 2.54
C VAL A 90 -3.72 8.40 3.34
N GLY A 91 -2.79 8.21 4.26
CA GLY A 91 -2.74 7.04 5.13
C GLY A 91 -1.79 5.96 4.60
N PRO A 92 -1.70 4.82 5.29
CA PRO A 92 -0.78 3.75 4.92
C PRO A 92 -1.20 3.06 3.61
N THR A 93 -0.26 2.80 2.71
CA THR A 93 -0.56 2.23 1.39
C THR A 93 -1.27 0.88 1.44
N TYR A 94 -0.94 0.05 2.44
CA TYR A 94 -1.53 -1.29 2.60
C TYR A 94 -3.04 -1.26 2.77
N VAL A 95 -3.60 -0.15 3.27
CA VAL A 95 -5.04 0.03 3.45
C VAL A 95 -5.77 -0.01 2.10
N PHE A 96 -5.12 0.41 1.01
CA PHE A 96 -5.70 0.48 -0.33
C PHE A 96 -5.48 -0.78 -1.16
N TYR A 97 -4.78 -1.79 -0.65
CA TYR A 97 -4.52 -3.03 -1.40
C TYR A 97 -5.80 -3.77 -1.82
N PRO A 98 -6.86 -3.87 -0.99
CA PRO A 98 -8.13 -4.47 -1.42
C PRO A 98 -8.77 -3.73 -2.61
N LEU A 99 -8.64 -2.40 -2.63
CA LEU A 99 -9.12 -1.56 -3.74
C LEU A 99 -8.30 -1.83 -5.01
N PHE A 100 -6.98 -1.80 -4.91
CA PHE A 100 -6.11 -2.07 -6.04
C PHE A 100 -6.34 -3.47 -6.62
N ARG A 101 -6.54 -4.47 -5.76
CA ARG A 101 -6.86 -5.83 -6.21
C ARG A 101 -8.14 -5.86 -7.03
N ASN A 102 -9.22 -5.25 -6.53
CA ASN A 102 -10.48 -5.16 -7.27
C ASN A 102 -10.32 -4.42 -8.61
N LEU A 103 -9.56 -3.33 -8.65
CA LEU A 103 -9.32 -2.58 -9.88
C LEU A 103 -8.56 -3.43 -10.91
N ILE A 104 -7.56 -4.21 -10.48
CA ILE A 104 -6.83 -5.16 -11.33
C ILE A 104 -7.78 -6.24 -11.85
N ASP A 105 -8.60 -6.83 -10.99
CA ASP A 105 -9.57 -7.86 -11.37
C ASP A 105 -10.60 -7.32 -12.39
N LYS A 106 -10.84 -5.99 -12.41
CA LYS A 106 -11.68 -5.28 -13.40
C LYS A 106 -10.92 -4.76 -14.63
N GLY A 107 -9.65 -5.10 -14.78
CA GLY A 107 -8.84 -4.81 -15.97
C GLY A 107 -7.95 -3.57 -15.88
N ALA A 108 -7.73 -3.00 -14.69
CA ALA A 108 -6.73 -1.94 -14.49
C ALA A 108 -5.32 -2.47 -14.78
N GLY A 109 -4.50 -1.65 -15.44
CA GLY A 109 -3.13 -1.99 -15.77
C GLY A 109 -2.24 -2.04 -14.52
N ILE A 110 -1.44 -3.11 -14.37
CA ILE A 110 -0.55 -3.26 -13.21
C ILE A 110 0.53 -2.16 -13.15
N ASN A 111 0.93 -1.62 -14.30
CA ASN A 111 1.76 -0.42 -14.42
C ASN A 111 1.10 0.80 -13.77
N VAL A 112 -0.20 1.02 -13.98
CA VAL A 112 -0.94 2.15 -13.42
C VAL A 112 -1.04 2.01 -11.91
N ILE A 113 -1.34 0.81 -11.41
CA ILE A 113 -1.41 0.52 -9.97
C ILE A 113 -0.04 0.72 -9.31
N ALA A 114 1.03 0.16 -9.88
CA ALA A 114 2.38 0.32 -9.37
C ALA A 114 2.84 1.79 -9.37
N THR A 115 2.50 2.54 -10.43
CA THR A 115 2.74 3.99 -10.48
C THR A 115 2.00 4.73 -9.37
N THR A 116 0.73 4.38 -9.14
CA THR A 116 -0.11 4.97 -8.09
C THR A 116 0.51 4.74 -6.71
N ILE A 117 0.96 3.51 -6.44
CA ILE A 117 1.67 3.14 -5.20
C ILE A 117 2.99 3.90 -5.06
N GLY A 118 3.75 4.09 -6.14
CA GLY A 118 4.98 4.88 -6.11
C GLY A 118 4.70 6.36 -5.82
N ALA A 119 3.68 6.93 -6.45
CA ALA A 119 3.34 8.34 -6.34
C ALA A 119 2.73 8.70 -4.97
N TRP A 120 2.20 7.73 -4.22
CA TRP A 120 1.78 7.88 -2.82
C TRP A 120 2.88 8.45 -1.90
N ALA A 121 4.15 8.31 -2.26
CA ALA A 121 5.23 8.96 -1.53
C ALA A 121 5.13 10.49 -1.54
N ILE A 122 4.50 11.08 -2.57
CA ILE A 122 4.18 12.51 -2.66
C ILE A 122 2.94 12.77 -1.83
N LYS A 123 3.10 13.42 -0.68
CA LYS A 123 1.98 13.84 0.16
C LYS A 123 1.71 15.31 -0.13
N VAL A 124 0.74 15.60 -0.98
CA VAL A 124 0.41 16.98 -1.37
C VAL A 124 0.16 17.88 -0.16
N GLN A 125 -0.47 17.33 0.88
CA GLN A 125 -0.78 18.02 2.13
C GLN A 125 0.49 18.39 2.94
N TRP A 126 1.61 17.69 2.70
CA TRP A 126 2.90 17.91 3.36
C TRP A 126 3.79 18.92 2.65
N ILE A 127 3.50 19.25 1.38
CA ILE A 127 4.31 20.16 0.56
C ILE A 127 4.50 21.53 1.22
N PRO A 128 3.46 22.21 1.78
CA PRO A 128 3.64 23.50 2.44
C PRO A 128 4.65 23.44 3.59
N PHE A 129 4.58 22.36 4.39
CA PHE A 129 5.49 22.16 5.50
C PHE A 129 6.93 21.88 5.03
N ALA A 130 7.08 21.05 3.99
CA ALA A 130 8.38 20.79 3.38
C ALA A 130 9.01 22.06 2.79
N ILE A 131 8.21 22.95 2.18
CA ILE A 131 8.70 24.24 1.67
C ILE A 131 9.28 25.10 2.79
N VAL A 132 8.60 25.16 3.95
CA VAL A 132 9.05 25.95 5.10
C VAL A 132 10.34 25.39 5.69
N LEU A 133 10.47 24.06 5.78
CA LEU A 133 11.64 23.42 6.40
C LEU A 133 12.85 23.28 5.48
N LEU A 134 12.63 22.95 4.21
CA LEU A 134 13.67 22.51 3.27
C LEU A 134 13.87 23.50 2.12
N GLY A 135 12.97 24.49 1.99
CA GLY A 135 12.96 25.45 0.90
C GLY A 135 12.21 24.96 -0.33
N TRP A 136 11.70 25.93 -1.10
CA TRP A 136 10.91 25.71 -2.32
C TRP A 136 11.65 24.90 -3.38
N LYS A 137 12.90 25.27 -3.69
CA LYS A 137 13.69 24.62 -4.75
C LYS A 137 13.90 23.14 -4.47
N PHE A 138 14.32 22.80 -3.24
CA PHE A 138 14.53 21.42 -2.84
C PHE A 138 13.22 20.62 -2.89
N THR A 139 12.16 21.16 -2.29
CA THR A 139 10.86 20.47 -2.20
C THR A 139 10.30 20.14 -3.58
N LEU A 140 10.36 21.07 -4.53
CA LEU A 140 9.90 20.82 -5.88
C LEU A 140 10.72 19.75 -6.60
N ILE A 141 12.05 19.85 -6.57
CA ILE A 141 12.93 18.90 -7.23
C ILE A 141 12.73 17.50 -6.64
N PHE A 142 12.65 17.39 -5.31
CA PHE A 142 12.44 16.12 -4.63
C PHE A 142 11.11 15.47 -5.02
N ASN A 143 10.00 16.22 -5.00
CA ASN A 143 8.69 15.66 -5.40
C ASN A 143 8.64 15.34 -6.90
N LEU A 144 9.28 16.14 -7.75
CA LEU A 144 9.38 15.85 -9.18
C LEU A 144 10.16 14.54 -9.42
N LEU A 145 11.27 14.34 -8.72
CA LEU A 145 12.03 13.08 -8.80
C LEU A 145 11.18 11.90 -8.34
N ILE A 146 10.47 12.01 -7.21
CA ILE A 146 9.55 10.95 -6.76
C ILE A 146 8.50 10.66 -7.84
N PHE A 147 7.92 11.69 -8.47
CA PHE A 147 6.91 11.52 -9.51
C PHE A 147 7.46 10.75 -10.72
N LEU A 148 8.68 11.10 -11.16
CA LEU A 148 9.37 10.40 -12.26
C LEU A 148 9.72 8.95 -11.88
N PHE A 149 10.22 8.72 -10.66
CA PHE A 149 10.53 7.38 -10.17
C PHE A 149 9.29 6.52 -9.98
N ALA A 150 8.15 7.10 -9.60
CA ALA A 150 6.87 6.40 -9.52
C ALA A 150 6.42 5.92 -10.90
N ILE A 151 6.56 6.75 -11.93
CA ILE A 151 6.25 6.36 -13.30
C ILE A 151 7.21 5.25 -13.76
N ALA A 152 8.51 5.41 -13.49
CA ALA A 152 9.51 4.41 -13.82
C ALA A 152 9.24 3.06 -13.14
N SER A 153 8.86 3.07 -11.85
CA SER A 153 8.52 1.84 -11.13
C SER A 153 7.31 1.13 -11.73
N GLY A 154 6.33 1.87 -12.24
CA GLY A 154 5.20 1.32 -13.00
C GLY A 154 5.64 0.50 -14.22
N PHE A 155 6.59 1.01 -15.00
CA PHE A 155 7.16 0.28 -16.14
C PHE A 155 7.99 -0.93 -15.72
N VAL A 156 8.82 -0.77 -14.68
CA VAL A 156 9.63 -1.87 -14.15
C VAL A 156 8.74 -3.02 -13.68
N VAL A 157 7.69 -2.71 -12.92
CA VAL A 157 6.74 -3.73 -12.45
C VAL A 157 6.04 -4.41 -13.62
N ALA A 158 5.56 -3.65 -14.61
CA ALA A 158 4.92 -4.25 -15.78
C ALA A 158 5.85 -5.19 -16.56
N PHE A 159 7.13 -4.83 -16.71
CA PHE A 159 8.12 -5.68 -17.35
C PHE A 159 8.30 -7.03 -16.62
N PHE A 160 8.27 -7.03 -15.29
CA PHE A 160 8.36 -8.28 -14.52
C PHE A 160 7.03 -9.05 -14.49
N SER A 161 5.89 -8.35 -14.43
CA SER A 161 4.57 -8.96 -14.33
C SER A 161 4.02 -9.51 -15.66
N GLU A 162 4.56 -9.11 -16.82
CA GLU A 162 4.22 -9.71 -18.12
C GLU A 162 4.56 -11.21 -18.21
N LYS A 163 5.33 -11.76 -17.26
CA LYS A 163 5.61 -13.20 -17.18
C LYS A 163 4.53 -14.03 -16.48
N ASP A 164 3.63 -13.41 -15.72
CA ASP A 164 2.74 -14.10 -14.77
C ASP A 164 1.23 -13.86 -15.02
N TYR A 165 0.87 -13.21 -16.14
CA TYR A 165 -0.52 -12.96 -16.57
C TYR A 165 -0.79 -13.35 -18.02
#